data_AF-C3S7U7-F1
#
_entry.id   AF-C3S7U7-F1
#
_cell.length_a   1.000
_cell.length_b   1.000
_cell.length_c   1.000
_cell.angle_alpha   90.00
_cell.angle_beta   90.00
_cell.angle_gamma   90.00
#
_symmetry.space_group_name_H-M   'P 1'
#
loop_
_entity.id
_entity.type
_entity.pdbx_description
1 polymer ?
#
loop_
_entity_poly.entity_id
_entity_poly.type
_entity_poly.pdbx_seq_one_letter_code
_entity_poly.pdbx_strand_id
1 'polypeptide(L)'
;LCPNGLCCSEFGWCGNTEPYCKQPGCQSQCTPGGTPPGPTGDLSGIISRSQFDDMLKHRNDAACPARGFYTYDAFITAAKSFPGFGTTGDTATRKKEIAAFFGQTSHETTG
;
A
#
# COMPACT_ATOMS: atom_id res chain seq x y z
N LEU A 1 21.38 10.02 -11.98
CA LEU A 1 20.30 9.34 -11.20
C LEU A 1 20.96 8.58 -10.06
N CYS A 2 20.44 8.71 -8.84
CA CYS A 2 21.01 8.03 -7.66
C CYS A 2 20.74 6.51 -7.71
N PRO A 3 21.68 5.67 -7.22
CA PRO A 3 21.49 4.23 -7.11
C PRO A 3 20.29 3.88 -6.20
N ASN A 4 19.70 2.71 -6.41
CA ASN A 4 18.63 2.15 -5.57
C ASN A 4 17.36 3.02 -5.43
N GLY A 5 17.08 3.91 -6.38
CA GLY A 5 15.86 4.73 -6.31
C GLY A 5 15.90 5.85 -5.26
N LEU A 6 17.09 6.20 -4.75
CA LEU A 6 17.25 7.21 -3.70
C LEU A 6 17.01 8.63 -4.21
N CYS A 7 16.49 9.50 -3.35
CA CYS A 7 16.30 10.92 -3.65
C CYS A 7 17.65 11.62 -3.79
N CYS A 8 17.74 12.51 -4.78
CA CYS A 8 18.89 13.37 -5.02
C CYS A 8 18.62 14.74 -4.41
N SER A 9 19.34 15.10 -3.36
CA SER A 9 19.22 16.42 -2.72
C SER A 9 19.73 17.55 -3.62
N GLU A 10 19.46 18.79 -3.23
CA GLU A 10 19.93 20.03 -3.89
C GLU A 10 21.45 20.10 -3.94
N PHE A 11 22.11 19.44 -3.00
CA PHE A 11 23.56 19.38 -2.88
C PHE A 11 24.19 18.21 -3.65
N GLY A 12 23.39 17.44 -4.42
CA GLY A 12 23.87 16.31 -5.22
C GLY A 12 24.14 15.03 -4.43
N TRP A 13 23.59 14.90 -3.22
CA TRP A 13 23.74 13.69 -2.40
C TRP A 13 22.53 12.77 -2.52
N CYS A 14 22.76 11.47 -2.38
CA CYS A 14 21.72 10.45 -2.48
C CYS A 14 21.26 9.98 -1.09
N GLY A 15 19.95 9.97 -0.84
CA GLY A 15 19.38 9.53 0.44
C GLY A 15 17.87 9.35 0.40
N ASN A 16 17.29 8.86 1.50
CA ASN A 16 15.84 8.58 1.62
C ASN A 16 15.17 9.37 2.76
N THR A 17 15.88 10.31 3.38
CA THR A 17 15.38 11.14 4.47
C THR A 17 14.86 12.47 3.95
N GLU A 18 14.11 13.18 4.80
CA GLU A 18 13.44 14.44 4.44
C GLU A 18 14.35 15.48 3.73
N PRO A 19 15.63 15.70 4.15
CA PRO A 19 16.54 16.63 3.47
C PRO A 19 16.89 16.26 2.02
N TYR A 20 16.69 15.01 1.63
CA TYR A 20 17.01 14.50 0.30
C TYR A 20 15.79 14.49 -0.61
N CYS A 21 14.60 14.29 -0.05
CA CYS A 21 13.37 14.02 -0.80
C CYS A 21 12.39 15.20 -0.84
N LYS A 22 12.46 16.12 0.15
CA LYS A 22 11.47 17.20 0.27
C LYS A 22 11.73 18.34 -0.72
N GLN A 23 10.65 18.93 -1.22
CA GLN A 23 10.68 20.17 -2.02
C GLN A 23 10.53 21.40 -1.10
N PRO A 24 11.14 22.56 -1.45
CA PRO A 24 12.10 22.75 -2.53
C PRO A 24 13.47 22.16 -2.13
N GLY A 25 14.15 21.50 -3.07
CA GLY A 25 15.52 21.03 -2.81
C GLY A 25 15.77 19.55 -3.10
N CYS A 26 14.84 18.85 -3.75
CA CYS A 26 15.15 17.57 -4.37
C CYS A 26 15.22 17.71 -5.89
N GLN A 27 16.32 17.23 -6.48
CA GLN A 27 16.62 17.32 -7.91
C GLN A 27 16.08 16.13 -8.73
N SER A 28 16.09 14.91 -8.16
CA SER A 28 15.60 13.71 -8.84
C SER A 28 15.20 12.61 -7.85
N GLN A 29 14.26 11.74 -8.24
CA GLN A 29 13.77 10.63 -7.40
C GLN A 29 13.25 11.09 -6.02
N CYS A 30 12.56 12.23 -5.96
CA CYS A 30 12.13 12.93 -4.73
C CYS A 30 11.05 12.22 -3.91
N THR A 31 10.62 11.08 -4.41
CA THR A 31 9.77 10.11 -3.75
C THR A 31 10.69 8.97 -3.30
N PRO A 32 10.80 8.67 -1.99
CA PRO A 32 11.59 7.55 -1.53
C PRO A 32 11.14 6.27 -2.26
N GLY A 33 11.99 5.69 -3.10
CA GLY A 33 11.67 4.47 -3.86
C GLY A 33 11.62 4.60 -5.38
N GLY A 34 12.05 5.72 -5.98
CA GLY A 34 12.41 5.75 -7.41
C GLY A 34 11.25 5.64 -8.42
N THR A 35 10.00 5.80 -8.00
CA THR A 35 8.87 5.91 -8.94
C THR A 35 8.47 7.38 -9.13
N PRO A 36 8.30 7.86 -10.37
CA PRO A 36 7.74 9.19 -10.64
C PRO A 36 6.44 9.41 -9.85
N PRO A 37 6.04 10.66 -9.55
CA PRO A 37 4.76 10.95 -8.92
C PRO A 37 3.61 10.67 -9.89
N GLY A 38 3.31 9.39 -10.08
CA GLY A 38 1.98 8.90 -10.42
C GLY A 38 1.28 8.48 -9.13
N PRO A 39 -0.06 8.38 -9.12
CA PRO A 39 -0.82 8.03 -7.93
C PRO A 39 -0.44 6.61 -7.50
N THR A 40 0.47 6.47 -6.55
CA THR A 40 0.85 5.16 -6.04
C THR A 40 -0.32 4.62 -5.25
N GLY A 41 -1.07 3.71 -5.87
CA GLY A 41 -2.04 2.77 -5.31
C GLY A 41 -1.48 1.86 -4.22
N ASP A 42 -0.53 2.36 -3.43
CA ASP A 42 0.15 1.58 -2.40
C ASP A 42 -0.68 1.62 -1.12
N LEU A 43 -1.50 0.60 -0.95
CA LEU A 43 -2.31 0.37 0.24
C LEU A 43 -1.48 -0.05 1.45
N SER A 44 -0.19 -0.39 1.28
CA SER A 44 0.66 -0.87 2.39
C SER A 44 0.78 0.12 3.54
N GLY A 45 0.62 1.43 3.28
CA GLY A 45 0.57 2.47 4.30
C GLY A 45 -0.78 2.66 5.01
N ILE A 46 -1.86 2.03 4.52
CA ILE A 46 -3.21 2.13 5.11
C ILE A 46 -3.61 0.84 5.83
N ILE A 47 -3.21 -0.31 5.28
CA ILE A 47 -3.49 -1.64 5.84
C ILE A 47 -2.19 -2.45 5.90
N SER A 48 -1.77 -2.77 7.12
CA SER A 48 -0.65 -3.69 7.35
C SER A 48 -1.06 -5.15 7.11
N ARG A 49 -0.07 -6.02 6.91
CA ARG A 49 -0.31 -7.48 6.85
C ARG A 49 -1.02 -7.99 8.10
N SER A 50 -0.63 -7.52 9.28
CA SER A 50 -1.27 -7.92 10.53
C SER A 50 -2.73 -7.49 10.60
N GLN A 51 -3.08 -6.28 10.14
CA GLN A 51 -4.47 -5.83 10.08
C GLN A 51 -5.30 -6.63 9.08
N PHE A 52 -4.73 -7.00 7.94
CA PHE A 52 -5.37 -7.91 6.99
C PHE A 52 -5.64 -9.28 7.62
N ASP A 53 -4.66 -9.82 8.34
CA ASP A 53 -4.79 -11.10 9.03
C ASP A 53 -5.81 -11.05 10.18
N ASP A 54 -5.86 -9.95 10.94
CA ASP A 54 -6.83 -9.74 12.01
C ASP A 54 -8.26 -9.58 11.48
N MET A 55 -8.44 -8.89 10.35
CA MET A 55 -9.75 -8.74 9.71
C MET A 55 -10.27 -10.06 9.14
N LEU A 56 -9.37 -10.90 8.62
CA LEU A 56 -9.70 -12.20 8.02
C LEU A 56 -9.13 -13.36 8.84
N LYS A 57 -9.36 -13.32 10.16
CA LYS A 57 -8.71 -14.16 11.17
C LYS A 57 -8.85 -15.67 10.93
N HIS A 58 -10.06 -16.12 10.58
CA HIS A 58 -10.39 -17.55 10.47
C HIS A 58 -10.33 -18.09 9.05
N ARG A 59 -9.96 -17.26 8.05
CA ARG A 59 -9.96 -17.67 6.63
C ARG A 59 -9.05 -18.86 6.33
N ASN A 60 -8.07 -19.11 7.20
CA ASN A 60 -7.07 -20.16 7.08
C ASN A 60 -7.30 -21.32 8.04
N ASP A 61 -8.45 -21.38 8.71
CA ASP A 61 -8.79 -22.53 9.55
C ASP A 61 -8.93 -23.78 8.68
N ALA A 62 -8.64 -24.95 9.25
CA ALA A 62 -8.64 -26.22 8.50
C ALA A 62 -10.01 -26.58 7.91
N ALA A 63 -11.09 -26.04 8.47
CA ALA A 63 -12.45 -26.21 7.98
C ALA A 63 -12.75 -25.40 6.71
N CYS A 64 -11.94 -24.39 6.38
CA CYS A 64 -12.16 -23.54 5.21
C CYS A 64 -11.57 -24.16 3.94
N PRO A 65 -12.37 -24.44 2.90
CA PRO A 65 -11.87 -24.99 1.63
C PRO A 65 -10.85 -24.07 0.94
N ALA A 66 -10.96 -22.76 1.16
CA ALA A 66 -10.09 -21.73 0.59
C ALA A 66 -8.85 -21.41 1.44
N ARG A 67 -8.50 -22.26 2.42
CA ARG A 67 -7.33 -22.04 3.28
C ARG A 67 -6.06 -21.82 2.45
N GLY A 68 -5.37 -20.72 2.72
CA GLY A 68 -4.13 -20.32 2.04
C GLY A 68 -4.32 -19.60 0.70
N PHE A 69 -5.56 -19.50 0.19
CA PHE A 69 -5.85 -18.85 -1.08
C PHE A 69 -5.78 -17.32 -0.99
N TYR A 70 -6.41 -16.74 0.03
CA TYR A 70 -6.45 -15.28 0.22
C TYR A 70 -5.22 -14.79 1.00
N THR A 71 -4.23 -14.30 0.25
CA THR A 71 -2.97 -13.77 0.81
C THR A 71 -2.90 -12.24 0.73
N TYR A 72 -2.18 -11.64 1.67
CA TYR A 72 -1.95 -10.19 1.68
C TYR A 72 -1.22 -9.72 0.41
N ASP A 73 -0.23 -10.49 -0.06
CA ASP A 73 0.54 -10.13 -1.25
C ASP A 73 -0.32 -10.15 -2.51
N ALA A 74 -1.25 -11.11 -2.62
CA ALA A 74 -2.24 -11.13 -3.70
C ALA A 74 -3.18 -9.93 -3.64
N PHE A 75 -3.66 -9.56 -2.44
CA PHE A 75 -4.49 -8.37 -2.23
C PHE A 75 -3.77 -7.08 -2.66
N ILE A 76 -2.54 -6.85 -2.19
CA ILE A 76 -1.76 -5.66 -2.57
C ILE A 76 -1.44 -5.65 -4.07
N THR A 77 -1.13 -6.80 -4.65
CA THR A 77 -0.88 -6.92 -6.09
C THR A 77 -2.12 -6.57 -6.89
N ALA A 78 -3.30 -7.06 -6.51
CA ALA A 78 -4.56 -6.72 -7.16
C ALA A 78 -4.91 -5.23 -7.01
N ALA A 79 -4.72 -4.66 -5.81
CA ALA A 79 -5.01 -3.25 -5.55
C ALA A 79 -4.19 -2.28 -6.42
N LYS A 80 -2.95 -2.64 -6.77
CA LYS A 80 -2.12 -1.85 -7.70
C LYS A 80 -2.76 -1.67 -9.08
N SER A 81 -3.63 -2.60 -9.50
CA SER A 81 -4.38 -2.51 -10.76
C SER A 81 -5.56 -1.52 -10.69
N PHE A 82 -5.91 -1.04 -9.49
CA PHE A 82 -7.01 -0.09 -9.26
C PHE A 82 -6.49 1.15 -8.51
N PRO A 83 -5.82 2.11 -9.19
CA PRO A 83 -5.12 3.21 -8.52
C PRO A 83 -6.00 4.12 -7.65
N GLY A 84 -7.32 4.13 -7.84
CA GLY A 84 -8.28 4.89 -7.02
C GLY A 84 -8.75 4.17 -5.75
N PHE A 85 -8.50 2.87 -5.64
CA PHE A 85 -8.94 2.05 -4.52
C PHE A 85 -8.08 2.31 -3.28
N GLY A 86 -8.71 2.79 -2.21
CA GLY A 86 -8.07 3.09 -0.93
C GLY A 86 -6.97 4.17 -1.01
N THR A 87 -7.01 5.01 -2.03
CA THR A 87 -6.14 6.19 -2.23
C THR A 87 -6.92 7.49 -2.32
N THR A 88 -8.25 7.44 -2.34
CA THR A 88 -9.12 8.60 -2.53
C THR A 88 -9.54 9.20 -1.18
N GLY A 89 -9.41 10.52 -1.06
CA GLY A 89 -9.82 11.26 0.15
C GLY A 89 -8.80 11.20 1.29
N ASP A 90 -9.24 11.60 2.49
CA ASP A 90 -8.41 11.60 3.68
C ASP A 90 -8.17 10.18 4.25
N THR A 91 -7.26 10.07 5.23
CA THR A 91 -6.91 8.77 5.84
C THR A 91 -8.13 8.05 6.42
N ALA A 92 -9.10 8.78 6.98
CA ALA A 92 -10.32 8.20 7.52
C ALA A 92 -11.20 7.60 6.40
N THR A 93 -11.34 8.31 5.28
CA THR A 93 -12.08 7.87 4.09
C THR A 93 -11.44 6.63 3.48
N ARG A 94 -10.12 6.62 3.32
CA ARG A 94 -9.36 5.48 2.79
C ARG A 94 -9.49 4.24 3.67
N LYS A 95 -9.42 4.40 5.00
CA LYS A 95 -9.66 3.30 5.95
C LYS A 95 -11.10 2.78 5.88
N LYS A 96 -12.07 3.70 5.77
CA LYS A 96 -13.49 3.36 5.65
C LYS A 96 -13.79 2.58 4.36
N GLU A 97 -13.18 2.96 3.25
CA GLU A 97 -13.29 2.25 1.97
C GLU A 97 -12.79 0.81 2.09
N ILE A 98 -11.59 0.61 2.66
CA ILE A 98 -11.01 -0.72 2.86
C ILE A 98 -11.88 -1.57 3.80
N ALA A 99 -12.36 -0.99 4.91
CA ALA A 99 -13.26 -1.67 5.83
C ALA A 99 -14.57 -2.09 5.17
N ALA A 100 -15.16 -1.21 4.34
CA ALA A 100 -16.38 -1.52 3.61
C ALA A 100 -16.17 -2.62 2.58
N PHE A 101 -15.05 -2.59 1.84
CA PHE A 101 -14.67 -3.63 0.90
C PHE A 101 -14.56 -5.00 1.58
N PHE A 102 -13.76 -5.09 2.65
CA PHE A 102 -13.61 -6.35 3.38
C PHE A 102 -14.93 -6.81 4.03
N GLY A 103 -15.77 -5.89 4.51
CA GLY A 103 -17.08 -6.24 5.06
C GLY A 103 -17.98 -6.92 4.04
N GLN A 104 -18.05 -6.38 2.82
CA GLN A 104 -18.86 -6.95 1.74
C GLN A 104 -18.28 -8.27 1.23
N THR A 105 -16.97 -8.33 0.93
CA THR A 105 -16.38 -9.58 0.42
C THR A 105 -16.39 -10.70 1.45
N SER A 106 -16.27 -10.38 2.74
CA SER A 106 -16.38 -11.39 3.81
C SER A 106 -17.78 -11.96 3.93
N HIS A 107 -18.82 -11.16 3.68
CA HIS A 107 -20.21 -11.66 3.62
C HIS A 107 -20.37 -12.67 2.47
N GLU A 108 -19.89 -12.34 1.28
CA GLU A 108 -20.00 -13.22 0.10
C GLU A 108 -19.23 -14.54 0.23
N THR A 109 -18.15 -14.55 1.02
CA THR A 109 -17.33 -15.75 1.26
C THR A 109 -17.42 -16.24 2.70
N THR A 110 -18.50 -15.89 3.42
CA THR A 110 -18.66 -16.32 4.82
C THR A 110 -18.79 -17.85 4.86
N GLY A 111 -18.21 -18.45 5.89
CA GLY A 111 -18.24 -19.90 6.15
C GLY A 111 -18.72 -20.22 7.55
#